data_AF-A0A954WKJ5-F1
#
_entry.id   AF-A0A954WKJ5-F1
#
_cell.length_a   1.000
_cell.length_b   1.000
_cell.length_c   1.000
_cell.angle_alpha   90.00
_cell.angle_beta   90.00
_cell.angle_gamma   90.00
#
_symmetry.space_group_name_H-M   'P 1'
#
loop_
_entity.id
_entity.type
_entity.pdbx_description
1 polymer ?
#
loop_
_entity_poly.entity_id
_entity_poly.type
_entity_poly.pdbx_seq_one_letter_code
_entity_poly.pdbx_strand_id
1 'polypeptide(L)'
;MTIRRSDFGSSDFATRRLKLRDQQQRKLERRLLLEQLEQRQLLTTGPQLIGIQPNEGELLSNNQTRQVAPRELVFQFDDLANLDPASIADSIQVTRSGFDGQFERASVLTDLGTSGQVVFQFAAVAPGEAGNGISLVFTKSNHGGSSLPTVTVSGRQINVDLNPNSGNETTASDLLTAMTNSAAASSLVTTSLELGNLLARVDQNVSVVAVSLHTRANHAKVSSSFNAGSNVQLSFTAAQTGLAGNGIQIAVTKVDRGGPATPRVTVSGRTINLELNSHLGNETTAQEVVTAVNGNATARALVTARLNFGSGLTKLGNRTLTFSPLRLAGANDVVIQPGHLELAENGREVIFRFADNLPDDRYRIDILGAGANPLLDENGLPFNGGRDQSVEFRLDLAPRVEAVVPQPITRTSTGALQQARNQIVVYFNHDHLQGDTLDPVKASDPSFYKLYLTKGTVRNTDDTLIPASVSFDATTETATLTFANDLQQLAGNTATGGTFRLRIGTDEAIPAVPVTLTPQNDPGSSFDTALDLAA
;
A
#
# COMPACT_ATOMS: atom_id res chain seq x y z
N MET A 1 66.10 86.09 -39.11
CA MET A 1 65.66 86.92 -37.97
C MET A 1 64.14 86.87 -37.94
N THR A 2 63.58 86.47 -36.79
CA THR A 2 62.16 86.42 -36.39
C THR A 2 61.24 85.40 -37.08
N ILE A 3 61.07 84.22 -36.45
CA ILE A 3 60.02 83.24 -36.75
C ILE A 3 58.86 83.46 -35.77
N ARG A 4 57.66 83.77 -36.28
CA ARG A 4 56.40 83.81 -35.50
C ARG A 4 55.87 82.38 -35.32
N ARG A 5 55.56 82.00 -34.07
CA ARG A 5 54.70 80.86 -33.73
C ARG A 5 53.25 81.32 -33.69
N SER A 6 52.34 80.50 -34.22
CA SER A 6 50.90 80.62 -34.01
C SER A 6 50.38 79.35 -33.32
N ASP A 7 49.89 79.52 -32.10
CA ASP A 7 49.10 78.54 -31.34
C ASP A 7 47.69 78.40 -31.93
N PHE A 8 47.16 77.17 -31.99
CA PHE A 8 45.71 76.92 -31.93
C PHE A 8 45.40 75.60 -31.20
N GLY A 9 45.00 75.74 -29.93
CA GLY A 9 43.74 75.20 -29.38
C GLY A 9 43.45 73.70 -29.46
N SER A 10 44.08 72.91 -28.59
CA SER A 10 43.77 71.49 -28.34
C SER A 10 42.68 71.25 -27.26
N SER A 11 41.86 72.25 -26.92
CA SER A 11 40.92 72.15 -25.78
C SER A 11 39.49 71.77 -26.15
N ASP A 12 39.09 71.80 -27.42
CA ASP A 12 37.66 71.71 -27.79
C ASP A 12 37.19 70.31 -28.24
N PHE A 13 38.12 69.40 -28.58
CA PHE A 13 37.78 68.02 -28.94
C PHE A 13 37.61 67.10 -27.73
N ALA A 14 38.29 67.38 -26.62
CA ALA A 14 38.19 66.58 -25.39
C ALA A 14 36.83 66.79 -24.69
N THR A 15 36.33 68.02 -24.66
CA THR A 15 35.04 68.39 -24.06
C THR A 15 33.84 67.84 -24.84
N ARG A 16 33.93 67.73 -26.17
CA ARG A 16 32.88 67.06 -26.98
C ARG A 16 32.80 65.56 -26.73
N ARG A 17 33.94 64.88 -26.55
CA ARG A 17 33.97 63.44 -26.26
C ARG A 17 33.40 63.11 -24.88
N LEU A 18 33.63 63.98 -23.89
CA LEU A 18 33.07 63.81 -22.54
C LEU A 18 31.56 64.04 -22.52
N LYS A 19 31.04 65.08 -23.21
CA LYS A 19 29.59 65.33 -23.28
C LYS A 19 28.81 64.22 -24.01
N LEU A 20 29.40 63.59 -25.03
CA LEU A 20 28.78 62.46 -25.74
C LEU A 20 28.75 61.19 -24.87
N ARG A 21 29.79 60.95 -24.06
CA ARG A 21 29.80 59.85 -23.08
C ARG A 21 28.79 60.06 -21.96
N ASP A 22 28.68 61.28 -21.44
CA ASP A 22 27.68 61.63 -20.42
C ASP A 22 26.25 61.54 -20.96
N GLN A 23 26.01 61.93 -22.23
CA GLN A 23 24.70 61.73 -22.84
C GLN A 23 24.38 60.26 -23.13
N GLN A 24 25.38 59.43 -23.46
CA GLN A 24 25.19 57.98 -23.60
C GLN A 24 24.96 57.31 -22.25
N GLN A 25 25.68 57.71 -21.20
CA GLN A 25 25.47 57.23 -19.83
C GLN A 25 24.12 57.67 -19.29
N ARG A 26 23.70 58.92 -19.51
CA ARG A 26 22.35 59.38 -19.11
C ARG A 26 21.23 58.75 -19.95
N LYS A 27 21.48 58.32 -21.19
CA LYS A 27 20.53 57.50 -21.97
C LYS A 27 20.47 56.04 -21.47
N LEU A 28 21.55 55.53 -20.87
CA LEU A 28 21.57 54.24 -20.18
C LEU A 28 20.88 54.33 -18.81
N GLU A 29 21.06 55.42 -18.05
CA GLU A 29 20.42 55.64 -16.74
C GLU A 29 18.96 56.07 -16.84
N ARG A 30 18.52 56.61 -17.99
CA ARG A 30 17.09 56.87 -18.30
C ARG A 30 16.46 55.83 -19.23
N ARG A 31 17.13 54.70 -19.50
CA ARG A 31 16.38 53.47 -19.75
C ARG A 31 15.85 53.07 -18.39
N LEU A 32 14.64 53.55 -18.14
CA LEU A 32 13.66 52.98 -17.22
C LEU A 32 14.26 51.84 -16.39
N LEU A 33 14.40 52.10 -15.09
CA LEU A 33 14.08 51.18 -14.00
C LEU A 33 12.65 50.62 -14.20
N LEU A 34 12.38 50.03 -15.35
CA LEU A 34 11.75 48.74 -15.36
C LEU A 34 12.86 47.85 -14.80
N GLU A 35 12.83 47.66 -13.48
CA GLU A 35 12.81 46.27 -13.05
C GLU A 35 11.89 45.60 -14.08
N GLN A 36 12.47 44.85 -15.02
CA GLN A 36 11.77 43.66 -15.41
C GLN A 36 11.54 43.04 -14.06
N LEU A 37 10.29 43.12 -13.58
CA LEU A 37 9.82 42.15 -12.62
C LEU A 37 10.40 40.88 -13.23
N GLU A 38 11.44 40.29 -12.61
CA GLU A 38 11.66 38.87 -12.79
C GLU A 38 10.25 38.37 -12.71
N GLN A 39 9.77 37.77 -13.80
CA GLN A 39 8.42 37.26 -13.81
C GLN A 39 8.35 36.59 -12.46
N ARG A 40 7.43 37.06 -11.62
CA ARG A 40 6.84 36.17 -10.68
C ARG A 40 6.22 35.12 -11.63
N GLN A 41 7.02 34.18 -12.13
CA GLN A 41 6.84 32.79 -11.83
C GLN A 41 6.59 32.79 -10.32
N LEU A 42 5.36 33.19 -9.96
CA LEU A 42 4.59 32.48 -8.99
C LEU A 42 5.04 31.05 -9.19
N LEU A 43 5.58 30.48 -8.12
CA LEU A 43 5.47 29.06 -7.92
C LEU A 43 3.98 28.75 -8.09
N THR A 44 3.52 28.64 -9.33
CA THR A 44 2.20 28.18 -9.67
C THR A 44 2.31 26.69 -9.44
N THR A 45 2.30 26.34 -8.16
CA THR A 45 1.90 25.03 -7.71
C THR A 45 0.48 24.88 -8.19
N GLY A 46 0.20 23.81 -8.95
CA GLY A 46 -1.17 23.46 -9.28
C GLY A 46 -1.98 23.13 -8.01
N PRO A 47 -3.12 22.44 -8.13
CA PRO A 47 -4.04 22.23 -7.01
C PRO A 47 -3.32 21.65 -5.79
N GLN A 48 -3.69 22.12 -4.59
CA GLN A 48 -3.16 21.62 -3.32
C GLN A 48 -4.28 21.09 -2.43
N LEU A 49 -4.03 19.98 -1.74
CA LEU A 49 -4.99 19.39 -0.81
C LEU A 49 -5.00 20.21 0.49
N ILE A 50 -6.17 20.74 0.86
CA ILE A 50 -6.42 21.33 2.18
C ILE A 50 -6.72 20.24 3.20
N GLY A 51 -7.57 19.28 2.84
CA GLY A 51 -7.98 18.22 3.75
C GLY A 51 -8.93 17.20 3.11
N ILE A 52 -9.14 16.10 3.83
CA ILE A 52 -10.08 15.04 3.46
C ILE A 52 -11.12 14.92 4.57
N GLN A 53 -12.37 15.26 4.28
CA GLN A 53 -13.46 15.26 5.25
C GLN A 53 -14.33 14.00 5.06
N PRO A 54 -14.40 13.10 6.05
CA PRO A 54 -15.37 12.02 6.07
C PRO A 54 -16.79 12.53 6.35
N ASN A 55 -17.80 11.74 6.01
CA ASN A 55 -19.22 12.06 6.27
C ASN A 55 -19.59 12.15 7.76
N GLU A 56 -18.76 11.60 8.66
CA GLU A 56 -18.95 11.67 10.11
C GLU A 56 -17.60 11.92 10.79
N GLY A 57 -17.59 12.77 11.84
CA GLY A 57 -16.42 13.04 12.69
C GLY A 57 -15.44 14.08 12.14
N GLU A 58 -14.22 14.07 12.68
CA GLU A 58 -13.18 15.06 12.35
C GLU A 58 -12.50 14.77 11.00
N LEU A 59 -11.83 15.79 10.46
CA LEU A 59 -10.98 15.74 9.27
C LEU A 59 -9.97 14.59 9.38
N LEU A 60 -9.76 13.89 8.27
CA LEU A 60 -8.85 12.78 8.21
C LEU A 60 -7.40 13.27 8.31
N SER A 61 -6.66 12.69 9.26
CA SER A 61 -5.23 12.94 9.45
C SER A 61 -4.42 11.68 9.14
N ASN A 62 -3.15 11.85 8.76
CA ASN A 62 -2.29 10.73 8.44
C ASN A 62 -2.09 9.81 9.67
N ASN A 63 -2.25 8.50 9.47
CA ASN A 63 -2.27 7.45 10.48
C ASN A 63 -3.39 7.57 11.54
N GLN A 64 -4.48 8.30 11.26
CA GLN A 64 -5.62 8.36 12.18
C GLN A 64 -6.34 7.01 12.24
N THR A 65 -6.72 6.57 13.45
CA THR A 65 -7.64 5.44 13.64
C THR A 65 -9.07 5.95 13.77
N ARG A 66 -10.02 5.28 13.11
CA ARG A 66 -11.45 5.61 13.16
C ARG A 66 -12.26 4.38 13.56
N GLN A 67 -13.24 4.63 14.43
CA GLN A 67 -14.14 3.60 14.97
C GLN A 67 -15.41 3.40 14.13
N VAL A 68 -15.56 4.21 13.09
CA VAL A 68 -16.72 4.20 12.19
C VAL A 68 -16.22 4.29 10.75
N ALA A 69 -16.68 3.36 9.93
CA ALA A 69 -16.39 3.34 8.49
C ALA A 69 -17.09 4.52 7.79
N PRO A 70 -16.36 5.38 7.07
CA PRO A 70 -16.97 6.43 6.27
C PRO A 70 -17.72 5.84 5.08
N ARG A 71 -18.79 6.52 4.66
CA ARG A 71 -19.52 6.23 3.41
C ARG A 71 -19.07 7.09 2.25
N GLU A 72 -18.47 8.23 2.57
CA GLU A 72 -18.00 9.22 1.62
C GLU A 72 -16.76 9.92 2.18
N LEU A 73 -15.84 10.28 1.29
CA LEU A 73 -14.72 11.18 1.55
C LEU A 73 -14.85 12.39 0.61
N VAL A 74 -14.83 13.58 1.19
CA VAL A 74 -14.78 14.85 0.46
C VAL A 74 -13.35 15.37 0.49
N PHE A 75 -12.70 15.42 -0.67
CA PHE A 75 -11.38 15.98 -0.85
C PHE A 75 -11.50 17.47 -1.13
N GLN A 76 -10.95 18.30 -0.25
CA GLN A 76 -10.99 19.75 -0.40
C GLN A 76 -9.66 20.27 -0.90
N PHE A 77 -9.69 21.01 -2.00
CA PHE A 77 -8.52 21.63 -2.61
C PHE A 77 -8.54 23.15 -2.44
N ASP A 78 -7.38 23.77 -2.64
CA ASP A 78 -7.18 25.20 -2.49
C ASP A 78 -7.96 26.06 -3.50
N ASP A 79 -8.04 27.35 -3.20
CA ASP A 79 -8.87 28.29 -3.97
C ASP A 79 -8.42 28.46 -5.44
N LEU A 80 -7.21 28.01 -5.76
CA LEU A 80 -6.62 28.09 -7.10
C LEU A 80 -6.79 26.78 -7.90
N ALA A 81 -7.36 25.73 -7.30
CA ALA A 81 -7.33 24.38 -7.84
C ALA A 81 -8.06 24.18 -9.17
N ASN A 82 -9.20 24.86 -9.36
CA ASN A 82 -10.20 24.65 -10.44
C ASN A 82 -9.94 23.40 -11.29
N LEU A 83 -10.34 22.24 -10.76
CA LEU A 83 -9.87 20.92 -11.21
C LEU A 83 -10.41 20.56 -12.60
N ASP A 84 -9.57 19.92 -13.42
CA ASP A 84 -10.01 19.30 -14.67
C ASP A 84 -10.80 18.01 -14.35
N PRO A 85 -12.11 17.93 -14.66
CA PRO A 85 -12.93 16.76 -14.40
C PRO A 85 -12.39 15.47 -15.04
N ALA A 86 -11.68 15.57 -16.16
CA ALA A 86 -11.14 14.40 -16.85
C ALA A 86 -9.95 13.77 -16.12
N SER A 87 -9.29 14.51 -15.23
CA SER A 87 -8.10 14.03 -14.51
C SER A 87 -8.43 13.25 -13.24
N ILE A 88 -9.62 13.44 -12.67
CA ILE A 88 -9.97 13.00 -11.29
C ILE A 88 -10.07 11.47 -11.17
N ALA A 89 -10.64 10.79 -12.17
CA ALA A 89 -11.00 9.39 -12.07
C ALA A 89 -9.82 8.44 -11.79
N ASP A 90 -8.66 8.75 -12.35
CA ASP A 90 -7.46 7.93 -12.21
C ASP A 90 -6.44 8.50 -11.21
N SER A 91 -6.61 9.76 -10.80
CA SER A 91 -5.65 10.49 -9.96
C SER A 91 -5.90 10.37 -8.46
N ILE A 92 -7.11 10.01 -8.03
CA ILE A 92 -7.44 9.79 -6.61
C ILE A 92 -7.74 8.31 -6.40
N GLN A 93 -6.93 7.64 -5.60
CA GLN A 93 -7.03 6.20 -5.36
C GLN A 93 -7.15 5.92 -3.87
N VAL A 94 -8.09 5.05 -3.49
CA VAL A 94 -8.18 4.50 -2.15
C VAL A 94 -7.77 3.04 -2.22
N THR A 95 -6.75 2.65 -1.46
CA THR A 95 -6.21 1.29 -1.42
C THR A 95 -6.35 0.74 -0.01
N ARG A 96 -6.86 -0.48 0.10
CA ARG A 96 -6.93 -1.26 1.34
C ARG A 96 -5.75 -2.24 1.42
N SER A 97 -5.13 -2.46 2.58
CA SER A 97 -3.99 -3.40 2.70
C SER A 97 -4.37 -4.86 2.44
N GLY A 98 -5.66 -5.20 2.52
CA GLY A 98 -6.07 -6.58 2.26
C GLY A 98 -5.74 -7.48 3.44
N PHE A 99 -5.94 -6.95 4.66
CA PHE A 99 -5.94 -7.67 5.92
C PHE A 99 -4.58 -8.12 6.47
N ASP A 100 -3.46 -7.78 5.83
CA ASP A 100 -2.12 -8.05 6.38
C ASP A 100 -1.50 -6.84 7.11
N GLY A 101 -2.22 -5.70 7.10
CA GLY A 101 -1.81 -4.46 7.73
C GLY A 101 -0.58 -3.80 7.09
N GLN A 102 -0.15 -4.25 5.92
CA GLN A 102 0.98 -3.70 5.18
C GLN A 102 0.54 -3.30 3.79
N PHE A 103 1.13 -2.23 3.26
CA PHE A 103 0.98 -1.91 1.86
C PHE A 103 2.19 -2.39 1.09
N GLU A 104 1.95 -3.07 -0.02
CA GLU A 104 2.99 -3.60 -0.85
C GLU A 104 3.87 -2.50 -1.45
N ARG A 105 5.16 -2.81 -1.57
CA ARG A 105 6.19 -1.88 -2.03
C ARG A 105 6.81 -2.36 -3.32
N ALA A 106 7.09 -1.43 -4.22
CA ALA A 106 7.87 -1.74 -5.40
C ALA A 106 9.26 -2.21 -4.95
N SER A 107 9.72 -3.36 -5.46
CA SER A 107 11.02 -3.90 -5.11
C SER A 107 11.67 -4.62 -6.29
N VAL A 108 12.99 -4.72 -6.22
CA VAL A 108 13.80 -5.38 -7.24
C VAL A 108 15.05 -6.00 -6.61
N LEU A 109 15.37 -7.21 -7.07
CA LEU A 109 16.62 -7.89 -6.78
C LEU A 109 17.57 -7.75 -7.97
N THR A 110 18.86 -7.55 -7.68
CA THR A 110 19.93 -7.50 -8.68
C THR A 110 21.25 -7.92 -8.06
N ASP A 111 22.08 -8.64 -8.80
CA ASP A 111 23.46 -8.94 -8.40
C ASP A 111 24.47 -7.91 -8.93
N LEU A 112 23.99 -6.88 -9.63
CA LEU A 112 24.83 -5.87 -10.30
C LEU A 112 25.87 -6.48 -11.26
N GLY A 113 25.60 -7.68 -11.80
CA GLY A 113 26.51 -8.40 -12.68
C GLY A 113 27.64 -9.15 -11.97
N THR A 114 27.58 -9.28 -10.64
CA THR A 114 28.59 -10.04 -9.87
C THR A 114 28.46 -11.56 -10.00
N SER A 115 27.55 -12.06 -10.86
CA SER A 115 27.30 -13.49 -11.07
C SER A 115 26.88 -14.20 -9.78
N GLY A 116 26.03 -13.53 -9.00
CA GLY A 116 25.50 -14.02 -7.73
C GLY A 116 26.46 -13.99 -6.53
N GLN A 117 27.63 -13.34 -6.63
CA GLN A 117 28.50 -13.15 -5.45
C GLN A 117 27.86 -12.24 -4.40
N VAL A 118 27.06 -11.26 -4.85
CA VAL A 118 26.19 -10.45 -4.01
C VAL A 118 24.82 -10.31 -4.64
N VAL A 119 23.79 -10.11 -3.83
CA VAL A 119 22.44 -9.78 -4.29
C VAL A 119 21.91 -8.65 -3.44
N PHE A 120 21.60 -7.53 -4.08
CA PHE A 120 20.95 -6.39 -3.44
C PHE A 120 19.46 -6.42 -3.68
N GLN A 121 18.71 -6.05 -2.65
CA GLN A 121 17.33 -5.64 -2.76
C GLN A 121 17.25 -4.12 -2.66
N PHE A 122 16.51 -3.53 -3.60
CA PHE A 122 16.09 -2.15 -3.58
C PHE A 122 14.58 -2.13 -3.46
N ALA A 123 14.05 -1.52 -2.40
CA ALA A 123 12.62 -1.40 -2.16
C ALA A 123 12.20 0.07 -2.00
N ALA A 124 11.05 0.44 -2.55
CA ALA A 124 10.54 1.80 -2.45
C ALA A 124 10.15 2.17 -1.01
N VAL A 125 10.48 3.41 -0.63
CA VAL A 125 10.11 3.99 0.68
C VAL A 125 8.66 4.45 0.70
N ALA A 126 8.09 4.82 -0.44
CA ALA A 126 6.65 4.98 -0.57
C ALA A 126 6.00 3.63 -0.93
N PRO A 127 4.91 3.22 -0.27
CA PRO A 127 4.15 2.05 -0.70
C PRO A 127 3.30 2.35 -1.95
N GLY A 128 2.77 1.29 -2.57
CA GLY A 128 1.85 1.41 -3.69
C GLY A 128 2.40 2.14 -4.93
N GLU A 129 1.51 2.80 -5.66
CA GLU A 129 1.83 3.52 -6.90
C GLU A 129 2.81 4.68 -6.67
N ALA A 130 2.72 5.35 -5.52
CA ALA A 130 3.67 6.39 -5.13
C ALA A 130 5.11 5.87 -4.99
N GLY A 131 5.32 4.55 -4.83
CA GLY A 131 6.65 3.91 -4.84
C GLY A 131 7.13 3.38 -6.20
N ASN A 132 6.26 3.35 -7.21
CA ASN A 132 6.58 2.85 -8.54
C ASN A 132 7.48 3.83 -9.31
N GLY A 133 7.86 3.53 -10.54
CA GLY A 133 8.60 4.48 -11.40
C GLY A 133 10.03 4.85 -10.97
N ILE A 134 10.59 4.27 -9.90
CA ILE A 134 11.96 4.58 -9.47
C ILE A 134 12.96 3.82 -10.35
N SER A 135 13.95 4.56 -10.88
CA SER A 135 15.02 4.01 -11.71
C SER A 135 16.36 4.14 -11.01
N LEU A 136 17.12 3.06 -10.91
CA LEU A 136 18.50 3.08 -10.44
C LEU A 136 19.42 2.84 -11.63
N VAL A 137 20.34 3.75 -11.87
CA VAL A 137 21.30 3.67 -12.98
C VAL A 137 22.71 3.59 -12.39
N PHE A 138 23.37 2.46 -12.65
CA PHE A 138 24.72 2.21 -12.18
C PHE A 138 25.73 2.48 -13.28
N THR A 139 26.65 3.39 -13.03
CA THR A 139 27.81 3.70 -13.87
C THR A 139 29.10 3.41 -13.12
N LYS A 140 30.24 3.55 -13.78
CA LYS A 140 31.54 3.54 -13.12
C LYS A 140 32.47 4.56 -13.74
N SER A 141 33.23 5.26 -12.90
CA SER A 141 34.31 6.15 -13.31
C SER A 141 35.46 6.07 -12.30
N ASN A 142 36.68 6.26 -12.77
CA ASN A 142 37.83 6.24 -11.87
C ASN A 142 37.87 7.54 -11.04
N HIS A 143 37.66 7.43 -9.73
CA HIS A 143 37.67 8.57 -8.80
C HIS A 143 39.10 8.96 -8.34
N GLY A 144 40.14 8.27 -8.79
CA GLY A 144 41.56 8.57 -8.55
C GLY A 144 42.12 8.09 -7.20
N GLY A 145 41.27 7.77 -6.21
CA GLY A 145 41.68 7.37 -4.86
C GLY A 145 40.63 6.57 -4.11
N SER A 146 40.73 6.55 -2.77
CA SER A 146 39.69 6.00 -1.89
C SER A 146 38.50 6.94 -1.84
N SER A 147 37.33 6.45 -2.27
CA SER A 147 36.09 7.20 -2.25
C SER A 147 34.91 6.23 -2.26
N LEU A 148 33.85 6.60 -1.55
CA LEU A 148 32.54 5.95 -1.72
C LEU A 148 32.00 6.21 -3.15
N PRO A 149 31.04 5.38 -3.61
CA PRO A 149 30.25 5.68 -4.78
C PRO A 149 29.60 7.06 -4.73
N THR A 150 29.55 7.74 -5.87
CA THR A 150 28.84 9.01 -5.98
C THR A 150 27.36 8.73 -6.25
N VAL A 151 26.47 9.21 -5.38
CA VAL A 151 25.02 9.05 -5.53
C VAL A 151 24.39 10.40 -5.83
N THR A 152 23.69 10.51 -6.95
CA THR A 152 22.89 11.70 -7.31
C THR A 152 21.47 11.31 -7.65
N VAL A 153 20.51 12.19 -7.39
CA VAL A 153 19.09 11.95 -7.64
C VAL A 153 18.55 13.05 -8.53
N SER A 154 17.90 12.66 -9.62
CA SER A 154 17.20 13.56 -10.55
C SER A 154 15.76 13.06 -10.71
N GLY A 155 14.82 13.76 -10.06
CA GLY A 155 13.43 13.28 -9.96
C GLY A 155 13.37 11.91 -9.29
N ARG A 156 12.90 10.89 -10.03
CA ARG A 156 12.79 9.49 -9.56
C ARG A 156 13.94 8.59 -10.05
N GLN A 157 14.98 9.17 -10.67
CA GLN A 157 16.17 8.45 -11.10
C GLN A 157 17.31 8.66 -10.11
N ILE A 158 17.83 7.56 -9.57
CA ILE A 158 19.02 7.53 -8.72
C ILE A 158 20.19 7.07 -9.60
N ASN A 159 21.18 7.95 -9.79
CA ASN A 159 22.42 7.61 -10.49
C ASN A 159 23.50 7.29 -9.45
N VAL A 160 24.12 6.12 -9.61
CA VAL A 160 25.17 5.62 -8.72
C VAL A 160 26.42 5.38 -9.57
N ASP A 161 27.45 6.19 -9.35
CA ASP A 161 28.75 6.03 -10.01
C ASP A 161 29.73 5.31 -9.09
N LEU A 162 30.10 4.10 -9.48
CA LEU A 162 30.99 3.22 -8.73
C LEU A 162 32.45 3.55 -9.05
N ASN A 163 33.34 3.37 -8.07
CA ASN A 163 34.77 3.56 -8.22
C ASN A 163 35.46 2.24 -8.57
N PRO A 164 36.04 2.06 -9.77
CA PRO A 164 36.83 0.89 -10.14
C PRO A 164 38.34 1.08 -9.89
N ASN A 165 38.75 2.15 -9.17
CA ASN A 165 40.17 2.45 -8.94
C ASN A 165 40.88 1.34 -8.18
N SER A 166 41.93 0.76 -8.76
CA SER A 166 42.65 -0.39 -8.19
C SER A 166 43.07 -0.17 -6.73
N GLY A 167 42.73 -1.12 -5.85
CA GLY A 167 42.97 -1.05 -4.41
C GLY A 167 41.98 -0.17 -3.63
N ASN A 168 41.05 0.49 -4.32
CA ASN A 168 40.01 1.36 -3.75
C ASN A 168 38.65 1.09 -4.42
N GLU A 169 38.45 -0.15 -4.89
CA GLU A 169 37.26 -0.49 -5.64
C GLU A 169 36.02 -0.52 -4.77
N THR A 170 34.89 -0.11 -5.31
CA THR A 170 33.62 -0.14 -4.59
C THR A 170 33.26 -1.57 -4.19
N THR A 171 33.12 -1.77 -2.88
CA THR A 171 32.60 -2.99 -2.28
C THR A 171 31.09 -2.91 -2.05
N ALA A 172 30.48 -4.04 -1.72
CA ALA A 172 29.07 -4.09 -1.34
C ALA A 172 28.75 -3.23 -0.11
N SER A 173 29.68 -3.17 0.86
CA SER A 173 29.57 -2.27 2.02
C SER A 173 29.56 -0.80 1.59
N ASP A 174 30.47 -0.40 0.71
CA ASP A 174 30.58 0.99 0.26
C ASP A 174 29.31 1.44 -0.46
N LEU A 175 28.71 0.56 -1.27
CA LEU A 175 27.44 0.84 -1.94
C LEU A 175 26.30 1.02 -0.93
N LEU A 176 26.19 0.12 0.04
CA LEU A 176 25.16 0.22 1.08
C LEU A 176 25.31 1.53 1.88
N THR A 177 26.54 1.88 2.25
CA THR A 177 26.84 3.13 2.96
C THR A 177 26.51 4.35 2.10
N ALA A 178 26.91 4.39 0.83
CA ALA A 178 26.65 5.52 -0.06
C ALA A 178 25.15 5.74 -0.29
N MET A 179 24.38 4.67 -0.51
CA MET A 179 22.93 4.74 -0.70
C MET A 179 22.21 5.20 0.57
N THR A 180 22.63 4.71 1.73
CA THR A 180 22.03 5.07 3.03
C THR A 180 22.33 6.52 3.40
N ASN A 181 23.56 6.98 3.18
CA ASN A 181 23.99 8.33 3.54
C ASN A 181 23.44 9.43 2.61
N SER A 182 22.99 9.07 1.41
CA SER A 182 22.36 10.02 0.50
C SER A 182 20.90 10.25 0.90
N ALA A 183 20.60 11.36 1.57
CA ALA A 183 19.24 11.71 2.00
C ALA A 183 18.22 11.75 0.85
N ALA A 184 18.65 12.11 -0.35
CA ALA A 184 17.79 12.12 -1.54
C ALA A 184 17.52 10.71 -2.08
N ALA A 185 18.45 9.76 -1.93
CA ALA A 185 18.24 8.38 -2.34
C ALA A 185 17.44 7.59 -1.29
N SER A 186 17.78 7.77 -0.01
CA SER A 186 17.12 7.10 1.11
C SER A 186 15.71 7.60 1.40
N SER A 187 15.29 8.75 0.82
CA SER A 187 13.89 9.16 0.78
C SER A 187 13.07 8.42 -0.29
N LEU A 188 13.71 7.80 -1.28
CA LEU A 188 13.05 7.08 -2.37
C LEU A 188 13.14 5.55 -2.20
N VAL A 189 14.30 5.04 -1.79
CA VAL A 189 14.60 3.60 -1.78
C VAL A 189 15.36 3.18 -0.52
N THR A 190 14.95 2.07 0.09
CA THR A 190 15.77 1.31 1.04
C THR A 190 16.64 0.30 0.29
N THR A 191 17.91 0.21 0.67
CA THR A 191 18.88 -0.72 0.08
C THR A 191 19.28 -1.76 1.13
N SER A 192 19.21 -3.04 0.78
CA SER A 192 19.66 -4.15 1.62
C SER A 192 20.50 -5.15 0.81
N LEU A 193 21.41 -5.84 1.50
CA LEU A 193 22.19 -6.94 0.94
C LEU A 193 21.53 -8.27 1.37
N GLU A 194 20.89 -8.96 0.43
CA GLU A 194 20.17 -10.22 0.69
C GLU A 194 21.09 -11.44 0.69
N LEU A 195 22.16 -11.39 -0.11
CA LEU A 195 23.15 -12.47 -0.22
C LEU A 195 24.53 -11.89 -0.49
N GLY A 196 25.56 -12.55 0.03
CA GLY A 196 26.97 -12.28 -0.33
C GLY A 196 27.81 -11.66 0.78
N ASN A 197 29.04 -11.31 0.44
CA ASN A 197 30.00 -10.70 1.37
C ASN A 197 30.04 -9.18 1.20
N LEU A 198 30.03 -8.44 2.30
CA LEU A 198 30.17 -6.97 2.33
C LEU A 198 31.47 -6.46 1.67
N LEU A 199 32.53 -7.28 1.64
CA LEU A 199 33.80 -6.94 0.98
C LEU A 199 33.85 -7.33 -0.51
N ALA A 200 32.81 -7.97 -1.04
CA ALA A 200 32.77 -8.33 -2.44
C ALA A 200 32.67 -7.07 -3.31
N ARG A 201 33.39 -7.07 -4.43
CA ARG A 201 33.41 -5.98 -5.39
C ARG A 201 32.14 -5.95 -6.23
N VAL A 202 31.61 -4.75 -6.46
CA VAL A 202 30.39 -4.52 -7.25
C VAL A 202 30.64 -3.76 -8.55
N ASP A 203 31.89 -3.37 -8.83
CA ASP A 203 32.27 -2.52 -9.96
C ASP A 203 32.70 -3.30 -11.24
N GLN A 204 32.95 -4.61 -11.11
CA GLN A 204 33.63 -5.42 -12.12
C GLN A 204 32.88 -5.46 -13.47
N ASN A 205 31.59 -5.79 -13.45
CA ASN A 205 30.79 -6.04 -14.66
C ASN A 205 29.76 -4.96 -14.96
N VAL A 206 29.90 -3.77 -14.36
CA VAL A 206 28.96 -2.66 -14.55
C VAL A 206 29.30 -1.90 -15.83
N SER A 207 28.48 -2.08 -16.87
CA SER A 207 28.38 -1.20 -18.04
C SER A 207 26.95 -0.69 -18.09
N VAL A 208 26.72 0.57 -17.71
CA VAL A 208 25.41 1.24 -17.54
C VAL A 208 24.27 0.25 -17.26
N VAL A 209 24.10 -0.15 -16.00
CA VAL A 209 23.04 -1.08 -15.62
C VAL A 209 21.84 -0.28 -15.10
N ALA A 210 20.73 -0.31 -15.84
CA ALA A 210 19.47 0.29 -15.40
C ALA A 210 18.62 -0.77 -14.69
N VAL A 211 18.32 -0.53 -13.42
CA VAL A 211 17.44 -1.35 -12.58
C VAL A 211 16.20 -0.54 -12.26
N SER A 212 15.05 -1.07 -12.65
CA SER A 212 13.79 -0.33 -12.66
C SER A 212 12.77 -0.94 -11.70
N LEU A 213 12.11 -0.10 -10.90
CA LEU A 213 10.96 -0.45 -10.03
C LEU A 213 9.61 -0.10 -10.70
N HIS A 214 9.59 0.13 -12.02
CA HIS A 214 8.57 0.95 -12.69
C HIS A 214 7.08 0.60 -12.49
N THR A 215 6.68 -0.61 -12.08
CA THR A 215 5.26 -1.01 -11.90
C THR A 215 5.15 -2.30 -11.06
N ARG A 216 5.58 -2.31 -9.79
CA ARG A 216 5.72 -3.59 -9.04
C ARG A 216 5.17 -3.60 -7.62
N ALA A 217 4.68 -2.49 -7.09
CA ALA A 217 3.89 -2.54 -5.86
C ALA A 217 2.59 -3.31 -6.13
N ASN A 218 2.17 -4.16 -5.19
CA ASN A 218 0.92 -4.92 -5.28
C ASN A 218 0.74 -5.82 -6.54
N HIS A 219 1.84 -6.28 -7.15
CA HIS A 219 1.79 -7.29 -8.20
C HIS A 219 2.18 -8.65 -7.66
N ALA A 220 1.39 -9.67 -7.97
CA ALA A 220 1.66 -11.03 -7.52
C ALA A 220 2.95 -11.52 -8.16
N LYS A 221 3.82 -12.16 -7.38
CA LYS A 221 5.14 -12.59 -7.81
C LYS A 221 5.39 -14.04 -7.45
N VAL A 222 6.25 -14.68 -8.21
CA VAL A 222 6.92 -15.93 -7.83
C VAL A 222 8.34 -15.90 -8.36
N SER A 223 9.28 -16.37 -7.57
CA SER A 223 10.67 -16.53 -7.99
C SER A 223 11.07 -18.01 -7.98
N SER A 224 11.99 -18.38 -8.87
CA SER A 224 12.55 -19.72 -8.92
C SER A 224 13.92 -19.71 -9.57
N SER A 225 14.82 -20.53 -9.05
CA SER A 225 16.08 -20.85 -9.73
C SER A 225 15.92 -22.00 -10.73
N PHE A 226 14.72 -22.57 -10.86
CA PHE A 226 14.48 -23.79 -11.65
C PHE A 226 15.40 -24.96 -11.22
N ASN A 227 15.77 -25.01 -9.94
CA ASN A 227 16.76 -25.93 -9.37
C ASN A 227 18.18 -25.77 -9.96
N ALA A 228 18.53 -24.59 -10.47
CA ALA A 228 19.88 -24.29 -10.97
C ALA A 228 20.89 -23.91 -9.87
N GLY A 229 20.43 -23.65 -8.64
CA GLY A 229 21.27 -23.23 -7.51
C GLY A 229 20.93 -21.82 -7.01
N SER A 230 21.79 -21.24 -6.17
CA SER A 230 21.60 -19.91 -5.57
C SER A 230 22.15 -18.76 -6.41
N ASN A 231 22.84 -19.03 -7.51
CA ASN A 231 23.50 -18.05 -8.37
C ASN A 231 22.65 -17.59 -9.57
N VAL A 232 21.42 -18.10 -9.69
CA VAL A 232 20.46 -17.70 -10.72
C VAL A 232 19.07 -17.63 -10.11
N GLN A 233 18.34 -16.57 -10.40
CA GLN A 233 16.94 -16.48 -10.02
C GLN A 233 16.15 -15.78 -11.12
N LEU A 234 15.08 -16.44 -11.55
CA LEU A 234 14.06 -15.84 -12.38
C LEU A 234 12.90 -15.41 -11.50
N SER A 235 12.23 -14.34 -11.88
CA SER A 235 10.94 -13.94 -11.32
C SER A 235 9.89 -13.84 -12.41
N PHE A 236 8.66 -14.10 -12.01
CA PHE A 236 7.46 -13.86 -12.80
C PHE A 236 6.59 -12.93 -12.00
N THR A 237 6.25 -11.79 -12.58
CA THR A 237 5.40 -10.77 -11.98
C THR A 237 4.10 -10.72 -12.76
N ALA A 238 2.95 -10.75 -12.10
CA ALA A 238 1.65 -10.62 -12.74
C ALA A 238 1.55 -9.28 -13.48
N ALA A 239 0.91 -9.28 -14.64
CA ALA A 239 0.66 -8.06 -15.41
C ALA A 239 -0.41 -7.18 -14.74
N GLN A 240 -1.36 -7.79 -14.04
CA GLN A 240 -2.39 -7.11 -13.27
C GLN A 240 -1.96 -6.95 -11.81
N THR A 241 -2.32 -5.82 -11.21
CA THR A 241 -2.16 -5.52 -9.77
C THR A 241 -3.32 -6.10 -8.96
N GLY A 242 -3.14 -6.19 -7.63
CA GLY A 242 -4.13 -6.67 -6.68
C GLY A 242 -4.50 -8.15 -6.85
N LEU A 243 -5.63 -8.53 -6.24
CA LEU A 243 -6.10 -9.92 -6.17
C LEU A 243 -6.23 -10.60 -7.55
N ALA A 244 -6.48 -9.83 -8.61
CA ALA A 244 -6.57 -10.33 -9.98
C ALA A 244 -5.24 -10.91 -10.51
N GLY A 245 -4.10 -10.52 -9.94
CA GLY A 245 -2.78 -11.10 -10.25
C GLY A 245 -2.48 -12.42 -9.53
N ASN A 246 -3.15 -12.71 -8.40
CA ASN A 246 -2.87 -13.89 -7.58
C ASN A 246 -3.35 -15.19 -8.23
N GLY A 247 -2.68 -16.31 -7.93
CA GLY A 247 -3.10 -17.64 -8.37
C GLY A 247 -2.85 -17.96 -9.84
N ILE A 248 -2.17 -17.08 -10.58
CA ILE A 248 -1.59 -17.43 -11.90
C ILE A 248 -0.54 -18.53 -11.67
N GLN A 249 -0.54 -19.53 -12.54
CA GLN A 249 0.35 -20.69 -12.43
C GLN A 249 1.31 -20.75 -13.61
N ILE A 250 2.57 -21.08 -13.35
CA ILE A 250 3.54 -21.46 -14.38
C ILE A 250 3.81 -22.96 -14.20
N ALA A 251 3.17 -23.76 -15.05
CA ALA A 251 3.36 -25.20 -15.09
C ALA A 251 4.59 -25.49 -15.97
N VAL A 252 5.68 -25.88 -15.32
CA VAL A 252 6.95 -26.20 -16.00
C VAL A 252 7.01 -27.70 -16.28
N THR A 253 7.26 -28.05 -17.53
CA THR A 253 7.54 -29.41 -17.99
C THR A 253 8.83 -29.43 -18.82
N LYS A 254 9.30 -30.62 -19.19
CA LYS A 254 10.46 -30.77 -20.09
C LYS A 254 10.21 -31.85 -21.12
N VAL A 255 10.75 -31.66 -22.32
CA VAL A 255 10.75 -32.64 -23.39
C VAL A 255 12.06 -32.57 -24.15
N ASP A 256 12.60 -33.72 -24.58
CA ASP A 256 13.71 -33.74 -25.52
C ASP A 256 13.19 -33.45 -26.92
N ARG A 257 13.63 -32.34 -27.51
CA ARG A 257 13.21 -31.90 -28.85
C ARG A 257 14.13 -32.38 -29.98
N GLY A 258 15.13 -33.21 -29.67
CA GLY A 258 16.02 -33.83 -30.66
C GLY A 258 17.05 -32.88 -31.29
N GLY A 259 17.20 -31.65 -30.78
CA GLY A 259 18.14 -30.66 -31.30
C GLY A 259 17.93 -29.24 -30.73
N PRO A 260 18.47 -28.20 -31.39
CA PRO A 260 18.25 -26.80 -31.02
C PRO A 260 16.77 -26.44 -31.17
N ALA A 261 16.13 -26.06 -30.06
CA ALA A 261 14.74 -25.62 -30.04
C ALA A 261 14.49 -24.68 -28.87
N THR A 262 13.75 -23.61 -29.12
CA THR A 262 13.28 -22.68 -28.07
C THR A 262 12.23 -23.38 -27.18
N PRO A 263 12.12 -23.01 -25.89
CA PRO A 263 11.07 -23.55 -25.04
C PRO A 263 9.68 -23.17 -25.59
N ARG A 264 8.70 -24.05 -25.40
CA ARG A 264 7.33 -23.83 -25.86
C ARG A 264 6.49 -23.25 -24.75
N VAL A 265 5.77 -22.17 -25.06
CA VAL A 265 4.85 -21.50 -24.13
C VAL A 265 3.44 -21.60 -24.69
N THR A 266 2.51 -22.11 -23.88
CA THR A 266 1.07 -22.10 -24.17
C THR A 266 0.30 -21.63 -22.94
N VAL A 267 -0.89 -21.05 -23.13
CA VAL A 267 -1.71 -20.54 -22.04
C VAL A 267 -3.07 -21.21 -22.06
N SER A 268 -3.51 -21.70 -20.90
CA SER A 268 -4.84 -22.28 -20.68
C SER A 268 -5.46 -21.61 -19.46
N GLY A 269 -6.37 -20.66 -19.70
CA GLY A 269 -6.93 -19.83 -18.63
C GLY A 269 -5.83 -19.05 -17.89
N ARG A 270 -5.67 -19.32 -16.60
CA ARG A 270 -4.65 -18.69 -15.72
C ARG A 270 -3.38 -19.54 -15.55
N THR A 271 -3.20 -20.57 -16.36
CA THR A 271 -2.01 -21.44 -16.34
C THR A 271 -1.18 -21.26 -17.60
N ILE A 272 0.08 -20.86 -17.41
CA ILE A 272 1.11 -20.79 -18.44
C ILE A 272 1.88 -22.10 -18.42
N ASN A 273 1.73 -22.91 -19.47
CA ASN A 273 2.51 -24.13 -19.64
C ASN A 273 3.82 -23.78 -20.33
N LEU A 274 4.93 -23.96 -19.62
CA LEU A 274 6.29 -23.73 -20.08
C LEU A 274 7.01 -25.08 -20.23
N GLU A 275 7.21 -25.50 -21.47
CA GLU A 275 7.91 -26.75 -21.78
C GLU A 275 9.34 -26.48 -22.22
N LEU A 276 10.29 -26.88 -21.37
CA LEU A 276 11.73 -26.71 -21.58
C LEU A 276 12.28 -27.79 -22.53
N ASN A 277 13.25 -27.43 -23.36
CA ASN A 277 14.04 -28.40 -24.12
C ASN A 277 15.08 -29.05 -23.20
N SER A 278 15.05 -30.38 -23.07
CA SER A 278 16.02 -31.15 -22.29
C SER A 278 17.10 -31.83 -23.14
N HIS A 279 17.14 -31.56 -24.45
CA HIS A 279 18.12 -32.16 -25.35
C HIS A 279 19.56 -31.78 -24.98
N LEU A 280 20.42 -32.78 -24.78
CA LEU A 280 21.80 -32.58 -24.36
C LEU A 280 22.55 -31.65 -25.33
N GLY A 281 23.19 -30.61 -24.79
CA GLY A 281 23.92 -29.60 -25.59
C GLY A 281 23.03 -28.47 -26.12
N ASN A 282 21.71 -28.64 -26.14
CA ASN A 282 20.73 -27.64 -26.59
C ASN A 282 19.66 -27.37 -25.52
N GLU A 283 20.01 -27.52 -24.24
CA GLU A 283 19.08 -27.36 -23.15
C GLU A 283 18.61 -25.91 -23.03
N THR A 284 17.32 -25.72 -22.75
CA THR A 284 16.78 -24.37 -22.53
C THR A 284 17.55 -23.65 -21.42
N THR A 285 17.95 -22.43 -21.72
CA THR A 285 18.67 -21.51 -20.84
C THR A 285 17.74 -20.53 -20.12
N ALA A 286 18.25 -19.88 -19.08
CA ALA A 286 17.50 -18.88 -18.33
C ALA A 286 17.01 -17.71 -19.21
N GLN A 287 17.84 -17.22 -20.13
CA GLN A 287 17.46 -16.13 -21.03
C GLN A 287 16.41 -16.57 -22.05
N GLU A 288 16.44 -17.82 -22.50
CA GLU A 288 15.43 -18.36 -23.41
C GLU A 288 14.06 -18.49 -22.73
N VAL A 289 14.01 -18.81 -21.43
CA VAL A 289 12.74 -18.77 -20.66
C VAL A 289 12.16 -17.37 -20.63
N VAL A 290 12.98 -16.37 -20.27
CA VAL A 290 12.54 -14.96 -20.22
C VAL A 290 12.03 -14.51 -21.59
N THR A 291 12.79 -14.83 -22.65
CA THR A 291 12.47 -14.44 -24.02
C THR A 291 11.19 -15.11 -24.50
N ALA A 292 11.01 -16.41 -24.26
CA ALA A 292 9.84 -17.15 -24.72
C ALA A 292 8.55 -16.74 -24.00
N VAL A 293 8.61 -16.49 -22.69
CA VAL A 293 7.44 -16.04 -21.93
C VAL A 293 7.04 -14.62 -22.33
N ASN A 294 7.98 -13.69 -22.39
CA ASN A 294 7.69 -12.29 -22.75
C ASN A 294 7.35 -12.12 -24.24
N GLY A 295 7.84 -13.01 -25.10
CA GLY A 295 7.53 -13.04 -26.53
C GLY A 295 6.17 -13.66 -26.87
N ASN A 296 5.54 -14.38 -25.95
CA ASN A 296 4.20 -14.94 -26.14
C ASN A 296 3.13 -13.92 -25.71
N ALA A 297 2.32 -13.42 -26.65
CA ALA A 297 1.34 -12.36 -26.38
C ALA A 297 0.33 -12.71 -25.28
N THR A 298 -0.17 -13.96 -25.27
CA THR A 298 -1.14 -14.44 -24.29
C THR A 298 -0.51 -14.62 -22.91
N ALA A 299 0.75 -15.05 -22.84
CA ALA A 299 1.49 -15.16 -21.59
C ALA A 299 1.85 -13.76 -21.04
N ARG A 300 2.27 -12.84 -21.91
CA ARG A 300 2.60 -11.45 -21.56
C ARG A 300 1.40 -10.67 -21.02
N ALA A 301 0.18 -11.04 -21.43
CA ALA A 301 -1.05 -10.48 -20.86
C ALA A 301 -1.28 -10.93 -19.40
N LEU A 302 -0.62 -12.00 -18.94
CA LEU A 302 -0.74 -12.53 -17.58
C LEU A 302 0.49 -12.24 -16.72
N VAL A 303 1.70 -12.40 -17.25
CA VAL A 303 2.95 -12.23 -16.49
C VAL A 303 4.07 -11.61 -17.34
N THR A 304 4.98 -10.92 -16.68
CA THR A 304 6.30 -10.58 -17.21
C THR A 304 7.35 -11.44 -16.51
N ALA A 305 8.18 -12.13 -17.28
CA ALA A 305 9.34 -12.87 -16.79
C ALA A 305 10.58 -11.97 -16.75
N ARG A 306 11.42 -12.16 -15.74
CA ARG A 306 12.70 -11.47 -15.59
C ARG A 306 13.76 -12.39 -15.03
N LEU A 307 14.98 -12.27 -15.53
CA LEU A 307 16.17 -12.77 -14.86
C LEU A 307 16.59 -11.71 -13.83
N ASN A 308 16.43 -12.00 -12.54
CA ASN A 308 16.78 -11.08 -11.46
C ASN A 308 18.30 -10.96 -11.34
N PHE A 309 18.98 -12.11 -11.33
CA PHE A 309 20.43 -12.21 -11.25
C PHE A 309 20.94 -13.54 -11.84
N GLY A 310 22.26 -13.60 -12.06
CA GLY A 310 22.93 -14.76 -12.63
C GLY A 310 23.07 -14.73 -14.16
N SER A 311 23.70 -15.75 -14.72
CA SER A 311 23.97 -15.81 -16.16
C SER A 311 22.75 -16.26 -16.96
N GLY A 312 22.39 -15.49 -17.98
CA GLY A 312 21.36 -15.86 -18.95
C GLY A 312 21.63 -17.15 -19.71
N LEU A 313 22.91 -17.59 -19.78
CA LEU A 313 23.32 -18.84 -20.41
C LEU A 313 23.14 -20.08 -19.52
N THR A 314 22.68 -19.90 -18.28
CA THR A 314 22.51 -21.01 -17.35
C THR A 314 21.47 -21.99 -17.87
N LYS A 315 21.87 -23.25 -18.04
CA LYS A 315 21.02 -24.34 -18.51
C LYS A 315 20.01 -24.76 -17.44
N LEU A 316 18.73 -24.69 -17.79
CA LEU A 316 17.59 -25.10 -16.96
C LEU A 316 16.99 -26.43 -17.44
N GLY A 317 17.08 -26.72 -18.74
CA GLY A 317 16.49 -27.92 -19.35
C GLY A 317 17.09 -29.26 -18.88
N ASN A 318 18.31 -29.25 -18.32
CA ASN A 318 18.94 -30.45 -17.74
C ASN A 318 18.63 -30.66 -16.25
N ARG A 319 17.76 -29.85 -15.64
CA ARG A 319 17.42 -29.98 -14.22
C ARG A 319 16.27 -30.98 -13.98
N THR A 320 16.19 -31.45 -12.74
CA THR A 320 15.01 -32.18 -12.23
C THR A 320 14.02 -31.16 -11.68
N LEU A 321 12.74 -31.27 -12.04
CA LEU A 321 11.70 -30.31 -11.66
C LEU A 321 10.95 -30.83 -10.42
N THR A 322 11.06 -30.14 -9.27
CA THR A 322 10.40 -30.53 -8.00
C THR A 322 9.42 -29.46 -7.47
N PHE A 323 9.28 -28.34 -8.19
CA PHE A 323 8.59 -27.14 -7.73
C PHE A 323 7.31 -26.80 -8.55
N SER A 324 7.03 -27.56 -9.61
CA SER A 324 5.99 -27.22 -10.59
C SER A 324 4.59 -27.61 -10.07
N PRO A 325 3.56 -26.75 -10.20
CA PRO A 325 3.59 -25.42 -10.80
C PRO A 325 4.11 -24.34 -9.85
N LEU A 326 4.77 -23.31 -10.40
CA LEU A 326 5.04 -22.07 -9.67
C LEU A 326 3.74 -21.26 -9.56
N ARG A 327 3.36 -20.83 -8.36
CA ARG A 327 2.13 -20.06 -8.11
C ARG A 327 2.48 -18.62 -7.73
N LEU A 328 1.89 -17.65 -8.42
CA LEU A 328 2.04 -16.24 -8.09
C LEU A 328 1.16 -15.88 -6.88
N ALA A 329 1.71 -15.13 -5.94
CA ALA A 329 1.02 -14.63 -4.74
C ALA A 329 1.63 -13.28 -4.30
N GLY A 330 1.07 -12.65 -3.26
CA GLY A 330 1.60 -11.43 -2.65
C GLY A 330 1.10 -10.12 -3.27
N ALA A 331 -0.01 -10.14 -4.02
CA ALA A 331 -0.76 -8.93 -4.34
C ALA A 331 -1.98 -8.83 -3.43
N ASN A 332 -1.77 -8.41 -2.18
CA ASN A 332 -2.80 -8.41 -1.16
C ASN A 332 -3.58 -7.10 -1.14
N ASP A 333 -2.93 -5.96 -1.44
CA ASP A 333 -3.60 -4.67 -1.45
C ASP A 333 -4.77 -4.66 -2.46
N VAL A 334 -5.88 -4.06 -2.05
CA VAL A 334 -7.11 -3.97 -2.84
C VAL A 334 -7.41 -2.50 -3.14
N VAL A 335 -7.34 -2.12 -4.42
CA VAL A 335 -7.81 -0.81 -4.86
C VAL A 335 -9.33 -0.79 -4.78
N ILE A 336 -9.86 0.17 -4.02
CA ILE A 336 -11.30 0.36 -3.80
C ILE A 336 -11.87 1.17 -4.95
N GLN A 337 -12.82 0.57 -5.67
CA GLN A 337 -13.57 1.29 -6.70
C GLN A 337 -14.65 2.15 -6.04
N PRO A 338 -14.74 3.45 -6.37
CA PRO A 338 -15.83 4.28 -5.89
C PRO A 338 -17.16 3.76 -6.45
N GLY A 339 -18.21 3.82 -5.62
CA GLY A 339 -19.58 3.66 -6.09
C GLY A 339 -20.06 4.90 -6.85
N HIS A 340 -19.55 6.07 -6.48
CA HIS A 340 -19.77 7.33 -7.18
C HIS A 340 -18.60 8.27 -6.94
N LEU A 341 -18.15 8.96 -7.99
CA LEU A 341 -17.07 9.94 -7.96
C LEU A 341 -17.54 11.20 -8.66
N GLU A 342 -17.50 12.33 -7.96
CA GLU A 342 -18.07 13.59 -8.44
C GLU A 342 -17.17 14.78 -8.12
N LEU A 343 -17.03 15.69 -9.07
CA LEU A 343 -16.48 17.02 -8.83
C LEU A 343 -17.63 17.95 -8.48
N ALA A 344 -17.54 18.63 -7.34
CA ALA A 344 -18.52 19.62 -6.94
C ALA A 344 -18.53 20.84 -7.89
N GLU A 345 -19.65 21.55 -7.96
CA GLU A 345 -19.83 22.71 -8.86
C GLU A 345 -18.81 23.85 -8.64
N ASN A 346 -18.19 23.91 -7.46
CA ASN A 346 -17.14 24.88 -7.14
C ASN A 346 -15.78 24.55 -7.78
N GLY A 347 -15.63 23.38 -8.41
CA GLY A 347 -14.39 22.92 -9.06
C GLY A 347 -13.25 22.62 -8.08
N ARG A 348 -13.52 22.55 -6.77
CA ARG A 348 -12.51 22.45 -5.70
C ARG A 348 -12.73 21.30 -4.73
N GLU A 349 -13.86 20.62 -4.85
CA GLU A 349 -14.18 19.49 -3.98
C GLU A 349 -14.45 18.25 -4.82
N VAL A 350 -13.77 17.14 -4.48
CA VAL A 350 -14.07 15.84 -5.06
C VAL A 350 -14.75 14.97 -4.03
N ILE A 351 -15.90 14.43 -4.40
CA ILE A 351 -16.73 13.57 -3.56
C ILE A 351 -16.51 12.12 -4.00
N PHE A 352 -15.87 11.33 -3.14
CA PHE A 352 -15.67 9.89 -3.33
C PHE A 352 -16.63 9.12 -2.44
N ARG A 353 -17.68 8.52 -3.02
CA ARG A 353 -18.61 7.64 -2.31
C ARG A 353 -18.19 6.19 -2.47
N PHE A 354 -18.13 5.45 -1.37
CA PHE A 354 -17.83 4.03 -1.42
C PHE A 354 -19.03 3.25 -1.97
N ALA A 355 -18.75 2.22 -2.78
CA ALA A 355 -19.78 1.31 -3.29
C ALA A 355 -20.34 0.40 -2.19
N ASP A 356 -19.47 0.00 -1.27
CA ASP A 356 -19.74 -0.91 -0.17
C ASP A 356 -19.23 -0.34 1.15
N ASN A 357 -19.73 -0.87 2.27
CA ASN A 357 -19.16 -0.56 3.57
C ASN A 357 -17.71 -1.06 3.65
N LEU A 358 -16.83 -0.20 4.15
CA LEU A 358 -15.43 -0.55 4.35
C LEU A 358 -15.29 -1.48 5.57
N PRO A 359 -14.65 -2.65 5.43
CA PRO A 359 -14.31 -3.50 6.58
C PRO A 359 -13.20 -2.87 7.42
N ASP A 360 -12.97 -3.46 8.60
CA ASP A 360 -11.75 -3.20 9.37
C ASP A 360 -10.51 -3.49 8.52
N ASP A 361 -9.64 -2.49 8.38
CA ASP A 361 -8.33 -2.63 7.70
C ASP A 361 -7.52 -1.32 7.82
N ARG A 362 -6.29 -1.34 7.29
CA ARG A 362 -5.57 -0.13 6.91
C ARG A 362 -5.96 0.31 5.50
N TYR A 363 -6.10 1.63 5.36
CA TYR A 363 -6.43 2.29 4.12
C TYR A 363 -5.39 3.37 3.82
N ARG A 364 -5.01 3.46 2.55
CA ARG A 364 -4.15 4.50 2.01
C ARG A 364 -4.91 5.23 0.92
N ILE A 365 -4.90 6.54 0.99
CA ILE A 365 -5.44 7.41 -0.04
C ILE A 365 -4.25 8.03 -0.76
N ASP A 366 -4.18 7.87 -2.07
CA ASP A 366 -3.16 8.47 -2.92
C ASP A 366 -3.81 9.52 -3.83
N ILE A 367 -3.20 10.71 -3.87
CA ILE A 367 -3.50 11.78 -4.82
C ILE A 367 -2.27 11.96 -5.69
N LEU A 368 -2.40 11.63 -6.98
CA LEU A 368 -1.30 11.63 -7.91
C LEU A 368 -1.03 13.05 -8.42
N GLY A 369 0.20 13.52 -8.23
CA GLY A 369 0.70 14.75 -8.84
C GLY A 369 1.66 14.47 -9.99
N ALA A 370 2.26 13.28 -10.04
CA ALA A 370 3.18 12.85 -11.08
C ALA A 370 2.64 11.65 -11.88
N GLY A 371 3.42 11.20 -12.86
CA GLY A 371 3.15 9.96 -13.58
C GLY A 371 2.24 10.15 -14.81
N ALA A 372 1.55 9.07 -15.19
CA ALA A 372 0.74 9.04 -16.40
C ALA A 372 -0.61 9.74 -16.24
N ASN A 373 -1.17 9.72 -15.04
CA ASN A 373 -2.52 10.23 -14.74
C ASN A 373 -2.49 11.16 -13.51
N PRO A 374 -1.75 12.28 -13.55
CA PRO A 374 -1.76 13.25 -12.46
C PRO A 374 -3.12 13.96 -12.38
N LEU A 375 -3.50 14.39 -11.18
CA LEU A 375 -4.60 15.34 -10.98
C LEU A 375 -4.16 16.70 -11.54
N LEU A 376 -5.00 17.30 -12.38
CA LEU A 376 -4.71 18.56 -13.06
C LEU A 376 -5.76 19.62 -12.72
N ASP A 377 -5.36 20.89 -12.81
CA ASP A 377 -6.32 21.99 -13.00
C ASP A 377 -6.73 22.12 -14.48
N GLU A 378 -7.72 22.97 -14.75
CA GLU A 378 -8.16 23.30 -16.13
C GLU A 378 -7.05 23.92 -17.00
N ASN A 379 -5.95 24.41 -16.41
CA ASN A 379 -4.80 24.94 -17.14
C ASN A 379 -3.72 23.86 -17.42
N GLY A 380 -3.94 22.62 -16.99
CA GLY A 380 -3.01 21.50 -17.14
C GLY A 380 -1.85 21.50 -16.15
N LEU A 381 -1.94 22.26 -15.06
CA LEU A 381 -0.94 22.29 -14.00
C LEU A 381 -1.16 21.11 -13.04
N PRO A 382 -0.10 20.35 -12.72
CA PRO A 382 -0.23 19.16 -11.89
C PRO A 382 -0.38 19.49 -10.41
N PHE A 383 -1.14 18.63 -9.73
CA PHE A 383 -1.28 18.63 -8.28
C PHE A 383 0.07 18.72 -7.57
N ASN A 384 0.12 19.59 -6.56
CA ASN A 384 1.27 19.80 -5.69
C ASN A 384 2.59 20.03 -6.47
N GLY A 385 2.50 20.68 -7.64
CA GLY A 385 3.65 20.96 -8.50
C GLY A 385 4.32 19.70 -9.04
N GLY A 386 3.55 18.63 -9.29
CA GLY A 386 4.07 17.39 -9.82
C GLY A 386 4.45 16.36 -8.75
N ARG A 387 3.89 16.43 -7.54
CA ARG A 387 4.25 15.55 -6.43
C ARG A 387 3.04 14.80 -5.89
N ASP A 388 3.17 13.49 -5.77
CA ASP A 388 2.13 12.65 -5.17
C ASP A 388 2.00 12.96 -3.67
N GLN A 389 0.79 12.82 -3.13
CA GLN A 389 0.51 12.93 -1.70
C GLN A 389 -0.31 11.72 -1.25
N SER A 390 0.09 11.11 -0.13
CA SER A 390 -0.61 9.98 0.46
C SER A 390 -1.09 10.30 1.87
N VAL A 391 -2.29 9.82 2.22
CA VAL A 391 -2.86 9.88 3.56
C VAL A 391 -3.28 8.47 3.96
N GLU A 392 -2.68 7.94 5.01
CA GLU A 392 -3.08 6.65 5.57
C GLU A 392 -4.06 6.83 6.73
N PHE A 393 -4.97 5.89 6.90
CA PHE A 393 -5.83 5.79 8.07
C PHE A 393 -6.16 4.33 8.38
N ARG A 394 -6.57 4.07 9.60
CA ARG A 394 -7.03 2.75 10.05
C ARG A 394 -8.51 2.83 10.35
N LEU A 395 -9.28 1.85 9.91
CA LEU A 395 -10.57 1.54 10.52
C LEU A 395 -10.31 0.48 11.59
N ASP A 396 -10.84 0.71 12.78
CA ASP A 396 -10.86 -0.21 13.92
C ASP A 396 -12.33 -0.32 14.29
N LEU A 397 -13.04 -1.28 13.72
CA LEU A 397 -14.48 -1.39 13.83
C LEU A 397 -14.83 -2.32 14.99
N ALA A 398 -15.93 -2.03 15.68
CA ALA A 398 -16.40 -2.91 16.75
C ALA A 398 -16.66 -4.34 16.23
N PRO A 399 -16.27 -5.38 17.01
CA PRO A 399 -16.52 -6.77 16.65
C PRO A 399 -18.00 -7.03 16.38
N ARG A 400 -18.26 -7.77 15.31
CA ARG A 400 -19.58 -8.15 14.82
C ARG A 400 -19.79 -9.66 15.00
N VAL A 401 -21.02 -10.02 15.38
CA VAL A 401 -21.44 -11.42 15.40
C VAL A 401 -21.78 -11.85 13.97
N GLU A 402 -21.06 -12.81 13.43
CA GLU A 402 -21.33 -13.41 12.11
C GLU A 402 -22.39 -14.49 12.17
N ALA A 403 -22.30 -15.37 13.17
CA ALA A 403 -23.22 -16.49 13.32
C ALA A 403 -23.43 -16.87 14.78
N VAL A 404 -24.60 -17.44 15.05
CA VAL A 404 -24.93 -18.06 16.34
C VAL A 404 -25.49 -19.44 16.08
N VAL A 405 -24.81 -20.47 16.57
CA VAL A 405 -25.18 -21.87 16.38
C VAL A 405 -25.62 -22.47 17.72
N PRO A 406 -26.94 -22.63 17.96
CA PRO A 406 -27.43 -23.33 19.13
C PRO A 406 -27.28 -24.85 18.95
N GLN A 407 -26.90 -25.53 20.02
CA GLN A 407 -26.76 -26.99 20.10
C GLN A 407 -25.96 -27.59 18.92
N PRO A 408 -24.69 -27.19 18.73
CA PRO A 408 -23.88 -27.62 17.61
C PRO A 408 -23.73 -29.15 17.58
N ILE A 409 -23.62 -29.71 16.37
CA ILE A 409 -23.40 -31.13 16.14
C ILE A 409 -21.97 -31.32 15.65
N THR A 410 -21.17 -32.07 16.39
CA THR A 410 -19.80 -32.41 16.02
C THR A 410 -19.70 -33.89 15.67
N ARG A 411 -18.68 -34.25 14.89
CA ARG A 411 -18.37 -35.64 14.56
C ARG A 411 -17.25 -36.13 15.48
N THR A 412 -17.47 -37.23 16.18
CA THR A 412 -16.49 -37.84 17.08
C THR A 412 -15.36 -38.52 16.30
N SER A 413 -14.27 -38.89 16.98
CA SER A 413 -13.17 -39.66 16.40
C SER A 413 -13.58 -41.01 15.81
N THR A 414 -14.72 -41.55 16.26
CA THR A 414 -15.32 -42.79 15.76
C THR A 414 -16.29 -42.56 14.59
N GLY A 415 -16.49 -41.31 14.15
CA GLY A 415 -17.38 -40.94 13.06
C GLY A 415 -18.85 -40.73 13.46
N ALA A 416 -19.21 -40.93 14.73
CA ALA A 416 -20.57 -40.69 15.23
C ALA A 416 -20.86 -39.18 15.35
N LEU A 417 -22.12 -38.78 15.23
CA LEU A 417 -22.54 -37.39 15.45
C LEU A 417 -22.95 -37.21 16.91
N GLN A 418 -22.48 -36.12 17.54
CA GLN A 418 -22.81 -35.76 18.91
C GLN A 418 -23.32 -34.32 18.95
N GLN A 419 -24.52 -34.13 19.50
CA GLN A 419 -25.10 -32.79 19.71
C GLN A 419 -24.75 -32.27 21.11
N ALA A 420 -24.23 -31.05 21.19
CA ALA A 420 -23.98 -30.37 22.46
C ALA A 420 -25.23 -29.62 22.94
N ARG A 421 -26.17 -30.34 23.56
CA ARG A 421 -27.52 -29.85 23.88
C ARG A 421 -27.57 -28.67 24.87
N ASN A 422 -26.48 -28.39 25.59
CA ASN A 422 -26.35 -27.30 26.55
C ASN A 422 -25.41 -26.18 26.08
N GLN A 423 -25.06 -26.14 24.79
CA GLN A 423 -24.11 -25.17 24.25
C GLN A 423 -24.71 -24.28 23.15
N ILE A 424 -24.19 -23.05 23.07
CA ILE A 424 -24.37 -22.13 21.96
C ILE A 424 -22.98 -21.66 21.54
N VAL A 425 -22.67 -21.71 20.24
CA VAL A 425 -21.40 -21.21 19.70
C VAL A 425 -21.67 -19.90 18.95
N VAL A 426 -20.99 -18.85 19.35
CA VAL A 426 -21.01 -17.53 18.69
C VAL A 426 -19.75 -17.39 17.88
N TYR A 427 -19.90 -17.04 16.60
CA TYR A 427 -18.81 -16.73 15.68
C TYR A 427 -18.72 -15.21 15.52
N PHE A 428 -17.56 -14.65 15.81
CA PHE A 428 -17.27 -13.23 15.56
C PHE A 428 -16.60 -13.07 14.18
N ASN A 429 -16.66 -11.88 13.62
CA ASN A 429 -15.96 -11.59 12.37
C ASN A 429 -14.46 -11.62 12.62
N HIS A 430 -13.75 -12.36 11.77
CA HIS A 430 -12.30 -12.45 11.89
C HIS A 430 -11.69 -11.06 11.74
N ASP A 431 -11.03 -10.58 12.79
CA ASP A 431 -10.23 -9.37 12.69
C ASP A 431 -8.81 -9.77 12.31
N HIS A 432 -8.53 -9.62 11.02
CA HIS A 432 -7.28 -10.07 10.45
C HIS A 432 -6.10 -9.13 10.74
N LEU A 433 -6.34 -7.92 11.27
CA LEU A 433 -5.25 -7.02 11.62
C LEU A 433 -4.62 -7.46 12.95
N GLN A 434 -3.35 -7.84 12.90
CA GLN A 434 -2.57 -8.25 14.08
C GLN A 434 -2.66 -7.20 15.20
N GLY A 435 -3.53 -7.45 16.19
CA GLY A 435 -3.72 -6.61 17.38
C GLY A 435 -5.16 -6.16 17.66
N ASP A 436 -6.09 -6.21 16.70
CA ASP A 436 -7.53 -5.89 16.92
C ASP A 436 -8.39 -7.15 17.13
N THR A 437 -7.77 -8.27 17.50
CA THR A 437 -8.53 -9.46 17.90
C THR A 437 -9.41 -9.15 19.10
N LEU A 438 -10.65 -9.64 19.08
CA LEU A 438 -11.58 -9.57 20.21
C LEU A 438 -10.85 -9.93 21.53
N ASP A 439 -10.88 -9.02 22.50
CA ASP A 439 -10.20 -9.19 23.80
C ASP A 439 -10.60 -10.54 24.42
N PRO A 440 -9.66 -11.52 24.53
CA PRO A 440 -10.00 -12.86 24.99
C PRO A 440 -10.53 -12.89 26.42
N VAL A 441 -10.13 -11.92 27.27
CA VAL A 441 -10.60 -11.81 28.65
C VAL A 441 -12.06 -11.41 28.67
N LYS A 442 -12.44 -10.38 27.90
CA LYS A 442 -13.83 -9.93 27.79
C LYS A 442 -14.70 -10.96 27.04
N ALA A 443 -14.17 -11.56 25.98
CA ALA A 443 -14.86 -12.58 25.20
C ALA A 443 -15.17 -13.84 26.02
N SER A 444 -14.33 -14.14 27.03
CA SER A 444 -14.52 -15.27 27.95
C SER A 444 -15.35 -14.94 29.18
N ASP A 445 -15.73 -13.67 29.40
CA ASP A 445 -16.55 -13.27 30.53
C ASP A 445 -18.03 -13.60 30.26
N PRO A 446 -18.67 -14.51 31.03
CA PRO A 446 -20.08 -14.85 30.86
C PRO A 446 -21.04 -13.66 31.00
N SER A 447 -20.65 -12.59 31.70
CA SER A 447 -21.50 -11.42 31.96
C SER A 447 -21.95 -10.70 30.68
N PHE A 448 -21.15 -10.76 29.61
CA PHE A 448 -21.46 -10.19 28.29
C PHE A 448 -22.46 -11.02 27.47
N TYR A 449 -22.86 -12.20 27.95
CA TYR A 449 -23.76 -13.11 27.25
C TYR A 449 -25.00 -13.39 28.09
N LYS A 450 -26.16 -12.91 27.63
CA LYS A 450 -27.43 -13.02 28.35
C LYS A 450 -28.45 -13.72 27.48
N LEU A 451 -28.93 -14.86 27.93
CA LEU A 451 -30.01 -15.62 27.29
C LEU A 451 -31.33 -15.31 28.00
N TYR A 452 -32.31 -14.82 27.25
CA TYR A 452 -33.62 -14.46 27.78
C TYR A 452 -34.64 -15.53 27.40
N LEU A 453 -35.32 -16.11 28.38
CA LEU A 453 -36.51 -16.91 28.10
C LEU A 453 -37.69 -15.97 27.87
N THR A 454 -38.10 -15.83 26.61
CA THR A 454 -39.09 -14.83 26.18
C THR A 454 -40.49 -15.06 26.75
N LYS A 455 -40.85 -16.32 27.04
CA LYS A 455 -42.23 -16.73 27.40
C LYS A 455 -43.31 -16.17 26.44
N GLY A 456 -42.95 -15.94 25.16
CA GLY A 456 -43.82 -15.34 24.16
C GLY A 456 -43.93 -13.81 24.20
N THR A 457 -43.06 -13.14 24.97
CA THR A 457 -42.96 -11.68 25.05
C THR A 457 -41.58 -11.19 24.59
N VAL A 458 -41.39 -9.87 24.49
CA VAL A 458 -40.07 -9.27 24.20
C VAL A 458 -39.76 -8.20 25.25
N ARG A 459 -40.15 -8.48 26.51
CA ARG A 459 -40.09 -7.50 27.59
C ARG A 459 -38.72 -7.55 28.26
N ASN A 460 -38.34 -6.40 28.80
CA ASN A 460 -37.14 -6.29 29.62
C ASN A 460 -37.28 -7.04 30.98
N THR A 461 -38.48 -7.50 31.33
CA THR A 461 -38.79 -8.33 32.51
C THR A 461 -38.66 -9.84 32.26
N ASP A 462 -38.25 -10.26 31.06
CA ASP A 462 -38.06 -11.68 30.76
C ASP A 462 -36.90 -12.27 31.59
N ASP A 463 -37.01 -13.56 31.93
CA ASP A 463 -36.02 -14.23 32.80
C ASP A 463 -34.65 -14.22 32.10
N THR A 464 -33.65 -13.64 32.77
CA THR A 464 -32.28 -13.58 32.29
C THR A 464 -31.48 -14.77 32.80
N LEU A 465 -30.91 -15.54 31.89
CA LEU A 465 -29.97 -16.62 32.17
C LEU A 465 -28.58 -16.25 31.67
N ILE A 466 -27.57 -16.51 32.51
CA ILE A 466 -26.15 -16.32 32.18
C ILE A 466 -25.53 -17.70 31.95
N PRO A 467 -24.65 -17.89 30.94
CA PRO A 467 -23.90 -19.13 30.78
C PRO A 467 -23.13 -19.48 32.05
N ALA A 468 -22.99 -20.78 32.33
CA ALA A 468 -22.16 -21.25 33.44
C ALA A 468 -20.67 -20.99 33.16
N SER A 469 -20.27 -21.04 31.88
CA SER A 469 -18.93 -20.66 31.44
C SER A 469 -18.96 -20.24 29.97
N VAL A 470 -17.94 -19.47 29.59
CA VAL A 470 -17.65 -19.13 28.20
C VAL A 470 -16.20 -19.51 27.92
N SER A 471 -16.00 -20.27 26.85
CA SER A 471 -14.68 -20.62 26.33
C SER A 471 -14.48 -19.91 25.01
N PHE A 472 -13.49 -19.00 24.93
CA PHE A 472 -13.13 -18.32 23.70
C PHE A 472 -11.93 -18.99 23.02
N ASP A 473 -12.02 -19.24 21.72
CA ASP A 473 -10.91 -19.68 20.87
C ASP A 473 -10.53 -18.56 19.90
N ALA A 474 -9.37 -17.94 20.13
CA ALA A 474 -8.87 -16.84 19.30
C ALA A 474 -8.44 -17.26 17.89
N THR A 475 -8.22 -18.55 17.64
CA THR A 475 -7.85 -19.04 16.29
C THR A 475 -9.07 -19.06 15.37
N THR A 476 -10.20 -19.47 15.92
CA THR A 476 -11.48 -19.58 15.20
C THR A 476 -12.41 -18.40 15.47
N GLU A 477 -12.03 -17.51 16.39
CA GLU A 477 -12.83 -16.40 16.93
C GLU A 477 -14.23 -16.83 17.37
N THR A 478 -14.28 -17.95 18.10
CA THR A 478 -15.53 -18.51 18.60
C THR A 478 -15.63 -18.42 20.11
N ALA A 479 -16.79 -17.96 20.60
CA ALA A 479 -17.17 -18.09 21.99
C ALA A 479 -18.17 -19.24 22.16
N THR A 480 -17.76 -20.29 22.88
CA THR A 480 -18.62 -21.41 23.25
C THR A 480 -19.25 -21.12 24.60
N LEU A 481 -20.54 -20.79 24.60
CA LEU A 481 -21.36 -20.58 25.79
C LEU A 481 -21.86 -21.93 26.30
N THR A 482 -21.50 -22.30 27.53
CA THR A 482 -21.96 -23.55 28.15
C THR A 482 -22.93 -23.24 29.27
N PHE A 483 -24.12 -23.83 29.22
CA PHE A 483 -25.15 -23.66 30.24
C PHE A 483 -25.17 -24.84 31.21
N ALA A 484 -25.66 -24.60 32.43
CA ALA A 484 -25.71 -25.59 33.51
C ALA A 484 -26.57 -26.82 33.18
N ASN A 485 -27.58 -26.67 32.32
CA ASN A 485 -28.46 -27.75 31.86
C ASN A 485 -28.64 -27.66 30.34
N ASP A 486 -29.23 -28.70 29.74
CA ASP A 486 -29.66 -28.67 28.34
C ASP A 486 -30.55 -27.45 28.09
N LEU A 487 -30.42 -26.80 26.93
CA LEU A 487 -31.17 -25.57 26.64
C LEU A 487 -32.69 -25.75 26.79
N GLN A 488 -33.20 -26.95 26.50
CA GLN A 488 -34.61 -27.31 26.65
C GLN A 488 -35.10 -27.35 28.12
N GLN A 489 -34.18 -27.46 29.09
CA GLN A 489 -34.47 -27.58 30.53
C GLN A 489 -34.20 -26.28 31.30
N LEU A 490 -33.69 -25.24 30.63
CA LEU A 490 -33.36 -23.97 31.28
C LEU A 490 -34.61 -23.23 31.77
N ALA A 491 -34.49 -22.55 32.92
CA ALA A 491 -35.54 -21.73 33.56
C ALA A 491 -36.89 -22.45 33.79
N GLY A 492 -36.85 -23.76 34.10
CA GLY A 492 -38.07 -24.52 34.40
C GLY A 492 -38.99 -24.68 33.20
N ASN A 493 -38.45 -24.53 31.98
CA ASN A 493 -39.18 -24.74 30.75
C ASN A 493 -39.85 -26.12 30.77
N THR A 494 -41.17 -26.15 30.62
CA THR A 494 -41.93 -27.39 30.50
C THR A 494 -41.55 -28.09 29.19
N ALA A 495 -41.72 -29.42 29.12
CA ALA A 495 -41.29 -30.27 28.01
C ALA A 495 -41.77 -29.88 26.58
N THR A 496 -42.55 -28.81 26.43
CA THR A 496 -43.05 -28.21 25.19
C THR A 496 -42.08 -27.22 24.51
N GLY A 497 -40.96 -26.86 25.16
CA GLY A 497 -39.96 -25.96 24.58
C GLY A 497 -40.33 -24.47 24.73
N GLY A 498 -39.36 -23.59 24.45
CA GLY A 498 -39.49 -22.15 24.64
C GLY A 498 -38.62 -21.36 23.67
N THR A 499 -39.01 -20.11 23.41
CA THR A 499 -38.21 -19.21 22.55
C THR A 499 -37.22 -18.45 23.40
N PHE A 500 -35.95 -18.48 22.99
CA PHE A 500 -34.88 -17.73 23.63
C PHE A 500 -34.42 -16.57 22.76
N ARG A 501 -34.04 -15.47 23.40
CA ARG A 501 -33.32 -14.36 22.77
C ARG A 501 -31.94 -14.28 23.39
N LEU A 502 -30.90 -14.30 22.56
CA LEU A 502 -29.52 -14.09 23.01
C LEU A 502 -29.16 -12.60 22.84
N ARG A 503 -28.60 -11.99 23.89
CA ARG A 503 -27.98 -10.67 23.88
C ARG A 503 -26.49 -10.84 24.15
N ILE A 504 -25.66 -10.16 23.36
CA ILE A 504 -24.20 -10.27 23.37
C ILE A 504 -23.60 -8.87 23.49
N GLY A 505 -22.50 -8.73 24.21
CA GLY A 505 -21.66 -7.52 24.23
C GLY A 505 -22.08 -6.45 25.25
N THR A 506 -22.91 -6.80 26.24
CA THR A 506 -23.26 -5.86 27.32
C THR A 506 -23.55 -6.57 28.64
N ASP A 507 -22.90 -6.09 29.69
CA ASP A 507 -23.10 -6.49 31.08
C ASP A 507 -24.14 -5.61 31.81
N GLU A 508 -24.64 -4.55 31.16
CA GLU A 508 -25.59 -3.59 31.73
C GLU A 508 -26.80 -4.29 32.38
N ALA A 509 -27.10 -3.89 33.61
CA ALA A 509 -28.33 -4.27 34.27
C ALA A 509 -29.52 -3.65 33.52
N ILE A 510 -30.60 -4.42 33.39
CA ILE A 510 -31.82 -3.91 32.79
C ILE A 510 -32.41 -2.85 33.75
N PRO A 511 -32.89 -1.70 33.24
CA PRO A 511 -33.58 -0.72 34.06
C PRO A 511 -34.74 -1.36 34.83
N ALA A 512 -34.87 -1.02 36.11
CA ALA A 512 -35.97 -1.50 36.96
C ALA A 512 -37.33 -1.10 36.37
N VAL A 513 -38.37 -1.87 36.70
CA VAL A 513 -39.74 -1.56 36.28
C VAL A 513 -40.12 -0.17 36.81
N PRO A 514 -40.74 0.71 36.00
CA PRO A 514 -41.27 1.98 36.50
C PRO A 514 -42.21 1.73 37.69
N VAL A 515 -41.89 2.32 38.85
CA VAL A 515 -42.74 2.21 40.03
C VAL A 515 -43.92 3.15 39.86
N THR A 516 -45.14 2.60 39.84
CA THR A 516 -46.35 3.43 39.89
C THR A 516 -46.65 3.75 41.35
N LEU A 517 -46.29 4.96 41.78
CA LEU A 517 -46.66 5.46 43.10
C LEU A 517 -48.08 6.02 43.01
N THR A 518 -48.99 5.55 43.88
CA THR A 518 -50.30 6.17 44.07
C THR A 518 -50.22 7.02 45.34
N PRO A 519 -50.13 8.36 45.23
CA PRO A 519 -50.04 9.22 46.40
C PRO A 519 -51.25 9.01 47.30
N GLN A 520 -51.03 8.78 48.59
CA GLN A 520 -52.11 8.74 49.59
C GLN A 520 -52.73 10.14 49.80
N ASN A 521 -51.98 11.19 49.50
CA ASN A 521 -52.36 12.60 49.61
C ASN A 521 -51.99 13.37 48.34
N ASP A 522 -52.64 14.51 48.11
CA ASP A 522 -52.29 15.46 47.05
C ASP A 522 -50.81 15.90 47.20
N PRO A 523 -49.94 15.73 46.18
CA PRO A 523 -48.50 15.97 46.27
C PRO A 523 -48.08 17.44 46.45
N GLY A 524 -48.97 18.32 46.93
CA GLY A 524 -48.68 19.72 47.19
C GLY A 524 -48.51 20.55 45.92
N SER A 525 -48.54 21.88 46.07
CA SER A 525 -48.39 22.84 44.95
C SER A 525 -47.11 23.67 45.03
N SER A 526 -46.26 23.40 46.02
CA SER A 526 -44.96 24.06 46.21
C SER A 526 -43.85 23.02 46.44
N PHE A 527 -42.60 23.43 46.20
CA PHE A 527 -41.43 22.57 46.42
C PHE A 527 -41.34 22.09 47.88
N ASP A 528 -41.71 22.93 48.85
CA ASP A 528 -41.72 22.60 50.28
C ASP A 528 -42.83 21.60 50.68
N THR A 529 -43.85 21.43 49.83
CA THR A 529 -44.97 20.50 50.05
C THR A 529 -44.98 19.33 49.08
N ALA A 530 -43.95 19.23 48.23
CA ALA A 530 -43.83 18.22 47.19
C ALA A 530 -43.65 16.82 47.78
N LEU A 531 -44.27 15.83 47.14
CA LEU A 531 -44.04 14.42 47.45
C LEU A 531 -42.66 14.00 46.93
N ASP A 532 -41.79 13.55 47.84
CA ASP A 532 -40.49 12.97 47.49
C ASP A 532 -40.70 11.58 46.86
N LEU A 533 -40.16 11.39 45.66
CA LEU A 533 -40.23 10.13 44.89
C LEU A 533 -38.98 9.27 45.06
N ALA A 534 -37.99 9.72 45.84
CA ALA A 534 -36.68 9.10 45.99
C ALA A 534 -36.46 8.34 47.32
N ALA A 535 -37.46 8.29 48.21
CA ALA A 535 -37.38 7.63 49.52
C ALA A 535 -37.76 6.14 49.52
#